data_AF-A0A4V5TSF5-F1
#
_entry.id   AF-A0A4V5TSF5-F1
#
_cell.length_a   1.000
_cell.length_b   1.000
_cell.length_c   1.000
_cell.angle_alpha   90.00
_cell.angle_beta   90.00
_cell.angle_gamma   90.00
#
_symmetry.space_group_name_H-M   'P 1'
#
loop_
_entity.id
_entity.type
_entity.pdbx_description
1 polymer ?
#
loop_
_entity_poly.entity_id
_entity_poly.type
_entity_poly.pdbx_seq_one_letter_code
_entity_poly.pdbx_strand_id
1 'polypeptide(L)'
;QLKQMLTTVPTGEDALGRYGLGIYETNLPNGVSIWGHGGSIPGFVTFAGGTLGGKHTLAVNLNSLNADSPDPFKNILLAEFSK
;
A
#
# COMPACT_ATOMS: atom_id res chain seq x y z
N GLN A 1 12.24 -11.43 13.67
CA GLN A 1 12.55 -10.28 12.79
C GLN A 1 11.29 -9.68 12.17
N LEU A 2 10.48 -10.43 11.39
CA LEU A 2 9.26 -9.90 10.74
C LEU A 2 8.30 -9.15 11.68
N LYS A 3 8.07 -9.67 12.89
CA LYS A 3 7.21 -9.00 13.89
C LYS A 3 7.60 -7.53 14.14
N GLN A 4 8.90 -7.23 14.21
CA GLN A 4 9.35 -5.85 14.44
C GLN A 4 9.09 -4.95 13.23
N MET A 5 9.20 -5.49 12.02
CA MET A 5 8.89 -4.77 10.78
C MET A 5 7.41 -4.36 10.71
N LEU A 6 6.52 -5.21 11.22
CA LEU A 6 5.06 -5.00 11.22
C LEU A 6 4.54 -4.32 12.50
N THR A 7 5.41 -4.03 13.48
CA THR A 7 5.04 -3.18 14.62
C THR A 7 4.97 -1.74 14.12
N THR A 8 3.77 -1.19 14.02
CA THR A 8 3.54 0.13 13.43
C THR A 8 3.34 1.24 14.45
N VAL A 9 3.67 2.46 14.04
CA VAL A 9 3.31 3.71 14.73
C VAL A 9 2.30 4.49 13.89
N PRO A 10 1.44 5.33 14.50
CA PRO A 10 0.57 6.23 13.73
C PRO A 10 1.41 7.24 12.93
N THR A 11 1.03 7.51 11.68
CA THR A 11 1.71 8.52 10.84
C THR A 11 1.14 9.92 11.05
N GLY A 12 -0.09 10.04 11.54
CA GLY A 12 -0.82 11.31 11.59
C GLY A 12 -1.39 11.75 10.23
N GLU A 13 -1.20 10.95 9.19
CA GLU A 13 -1.74 11.17 7.85
C GLU A 13 -2.83 10.15 7.55
N ASP A 14 -4.06 10.60 7.35
CA ASP A 14 -5.22 9.71 7.09
C ASP A 14 -5.01 8.82 5.85
N ALA A 15 -4.28 9.31 4.85
CA ALA A 15 -4.00 8.58 3.61
C ALA A 15 -3.06 7.37 3.82
N LEU A 16 -2.17 7.42 4.81
CA LEU A 16 -1.14 6.39 5.05
C LEU A 16 -1.41 5.57 6.33
N GLY A 17 -2.08 6.16 7.32
CA GLY A 17 -2.52 5.52 8.56
C GLY A 17 -1.40 5.14 9.52
N ARG A 18 -0.78 3.98 9.31
CA ARG A 18 0.22 3.40 10.24
C ARG A 18 1.40 2.82 9.49
N TYR A 19 2.60 3.10 9.98
CA TYR A 19 3.86 2.75 9.31
C TYR A 19 4.79 1.97 10.24
N GLY A 20 5.38 0.90 9.73
CA GLY A 20 6.33 0.03 10.41
C GLY A 20 7.77 0.31 10.00
N LEU A 21 8.61 -0.72 9.92
CA LEU A 21 10.01 -0.54 9.48
C LEU A 21 10.10 -0.70 7.95
N GLY A 22 9.83 0.38 7.21
CA GLY A 22 9.92 0.43 5.75
C GLY A 22 8.70 -0.16 5.01
N ILE A 23 7.57 -0.31 5.70
CA ILE A 23 6.32 -0.87 5.15
C ILE A 23 5.14 -0.26 5.90
N TYR A 24 4.00 -0.09 5.25
CA TYR A 24 2.76 0.37 5.89
C TYR A 24 1.59 -0.57 5.61
N GLU A 25 0.57 -0.45 6.45
CA GLU A 25 -0.68 -1.18 6.34
C GLU A 25 -1.73 -0.33 5.63
N THR A 26 -2.22 -0.80 4.49
CA THR A 26 -3.40 -0.24 3.81
C THR A 26 -4.63 -1.04 4.23
N ASN A 27 -5.50 -0.42 5.03
CA ASN A 27 -6.75 -1.01 5.47
C ASN A 27 -7.85 -0.74 4.45
N LEU A 28 -8.39 -1.79 3.84
CA LEU A 28 -9.52 -1.70 2.94
C LEU A 28 -10.86 -1.67 3.72
N PRO A 29 -11.93 -1.07 3.17
CA PRO A 29 -13.25 -1.00 3.83
C PRO A 29 -13.87 -2.38 4.14
N ASN A 30 -13.44 -3.44 3.46
CA ASN A 30 -13.87 -4.81 3.70
C ASN A 30 -13.09 -5.50 4.85
N GLY A 31 -12.20 -4.79 5.54
CA GLY A 31 -11.40 -5.30 6.66
C GLY A 31 -10.11 -6.02 6.24
N VAL A 32 -9.78 -6.07 4.95
CA VAL A 32 -8.51 -6.66 4.50
C VAL A 32 -7.36 -5.69 4.71
N SER A 33 -6.29 -6.18 5.36
CA SER A 33 -5.03 -5.49 5.53
C SER A 33 -4.04 -5.89 4.44
N ILE A 34 -3.58 -4.91 3.66
CA ILE A 34 -2.52 -5.08 2.67
C ILE A 34 -1.25 -4.43 3.22
N TRP A 35 -0.17 -5.21 3.31
CA TRP A 35 1.14 -4.75 3.75
C TRP A 35 2.02 -4.49 2.52
N GLY A 36 2.51 -3.27 2.39
CA GLY A 36 3.28 -2.87 1.22
C GLY A 36 3.88 -1.49 1.30
N HIS A 37 4.34 -1.00 0.14
CA HIS A 37 4.88 0.34 0.01
C HIS A 37 4.62 0.91 -1.39
N GLY A 38 4.33 2.21 -1.44
CA GLY A 38 4.22 2.98 -2.68
C GLY A 38 5.56 3.57 -3.14
N GLY A 39 5.61 4.05 -4.38
CA GLY A 39 6.73 4.81 -4.92
C GLY A 39 6.21 5.93 -5.80
N SER A 40 6.82 7.10 -5.71
CA SER A 40 6.49 8.23 -6.57
C SER A 40 7.77 8.97 -6.92
N ILE A 41 8.14 8.94 -8.19
CA ILE A 41 9.36 9.56 -8.74
C ILE A 41 9.02 10.11 -10.14
N PRO A 42 9.69 11.16 -10.65
CA PRO A 42 9.42 11.63 -12.00
C PRO A 42 9.43 10.51 -13.04
N GLY A 43 8.31 10.35 -13.75
CA GLY A 43 8.08 9.31 -14.74
C GLY A 43 7.47 8.01 -14.22
N PHE A 44 7.40 7.77 -12.91
CA PHE A 44 6.85 6.52 -12.37
C PHE A 44 6.10 6.68 -11.05
N VAL A 45 4.97 5.98 -10.93
CA VAL A 45 4.25 5.81 -9.66
C VAL A 45 3.98 4.32 -9.49
N THR A 46 4.30 3.76 -8.33
CA THR A 46 4.22 2.32 -8.06
C THR A 46 3.55 2.02 -6.73
N PHE A 47 3.04 0.80 -6.62
CA PHE A 47 2.70 0.17 -5.35
C PHE A 47 3.03 -1.31 -5.44
N ALA A 48 3.60 -1.87 -4.38
CA ALA A 48 3.80 -3.30 -4.22
C ALA A 48 3.46 -3.74 -2.80
N GLY A 49 2.68 -4.80 -2.67
CA GLY A 49 2.25 -5.30 -1.37
C GLY A 49 1.47 -6.61 -1.46
N GLY A 50 0.98 -7.07 -0.31
CA GLY A 50 0.16 -8.26 -0.23
C GLY A 50 -0.42 -8.50 1.15
N THR A 51 -1.24 -9.54 1.26
CA THR A 51 -1.80 -9.97 2.54
C THR A 51 -0.74 -10.67 3.40
N LEU A 52 -0.97 -10.66 4.72
CA LEU A 52 -0.08 -11.33 5.67
C LEU A 52 0.09 -12.81 5.32
N GLY A 53 1.33 -13.31 5.38
CA GLY A 53 1.67 -14.68 4.97
C GLY A 53 2.03 -14.83 3.49
N GLY A 54 1.88 -13.76 2.69
CA GLY A 54 2.52 -13.64 1.37
C GLY A 54 1.94 -14.52 0.27
N LYS A 55 0.74 -15.07 0.46
CA LYS A 55 0.08 -15.94 -0.54
C LYS A 55 -0.74 -15.17 -1.58
N HIS A 56 -1.04 -13.90 -1.33
CA HIS A 56 -1.78 -13.03 -2.24
C HIS A 56 -1.08 -11.67 -2.30
N THR A 57 -0.49 -11.36 -3.45
CA THR A 57 0.35 -10.18 -3.65
C THR A 57 -0.05 -9.46 -4.94
N LEU A 58 0.21 -8.16 -4.98
CA LEU A 58 0.01 -7.31 -6.15
C LEU A 58 1.18 -6.33 -6.28
N ALA A 59 1.62 -6.10 -7.51
CA ALA A 59 2.50 -5.01 -7.87
C ALA A 59 1.93 -4.28 -9.09
N VAL A 60 1.93 -2.94 -9.06
CA VAL A 60 1.35 -2.10 -10.11
C VAL A 60 2.22 -0.87 -10.34
N ASN A 61 2.27 -0.41 -11.58
CA ASN A 61 3.07 0.73 -12.02
C ASN A 61 2.29 1.61 -13.01
N LEU A 62 2.48 2.93 -12.91
CA LEU A 62 2.14 3.93 -13.91
C LEU A 62 3.43 4.55 -14.43
N ASN A 63 3.47 4.84 -15.74
CA ASN A 63 4.62 5.43 -16.43
C ASN A 63 4.56 6.97 -16.51
N SER A 64 3.82 7.60 -15.60
CA SER A 64 3.76 9.04 -15.46
C SER A 64 3.48 9.39 -14.01
N LEU A 65 4.14 10.44 -13.51
CA LEU A 65 3.81 11.07 -12.25
C LEU A 65 2.81 12.20 -12.54
N ASN A 66 1.55 11.98 -12.19
CA ASN A 66 0.50 12.98 -12.27
C ASN A 66 0.18 13.51 -10.87
N ALA A 67 0.55 14.76 -10.60
CA ALA A 67 0.36 15.40 -9.29
C ALA A 67 -1.13 15.55 -8.90
N ASP A 68 -2.04 15.54 -9.88
CA ASP A 68 -3.48 15.72 -9.64
C ASP A 68 -4.18 14.40 -9.20
N SER A 69 -3.46 13.27 -9.16
CA SER A 69 -4.02 11.96 -8.81
C SER A 69 -3.19 11.29 -7.70
N PRO A 70 -3.35 11.71 -6.43
CA PRO A 70 -2.48 11.27 -5.33
C PRO A 70 -2.66 9.78 -4.93
N ASP A 71 -3.81 9.16 -5.21
CA ASP A 71 -4.08 7.74 -4.89
C ASP A 71 -4.67 6.99 -6.10
N PRO A 72 -3.84 6.68 -7.11
CA PRO A 72 -4.32 6.10 -8.36
C PRO A 72 -4.63 4.60 -8.25
N PHE A 73 -4.23 3.92 -7.18
CA PHE A 73 -4.30 2.45 -7.07
C PHE A 73 -5.44 1.93 -6.20
N LYS A 74 -6.11 2.80 -5.43
CA LYS A 74 -7.18 2.41 -4.49
C LYS A 74 -8.20 1.42 -5.07
N ASN A 75 -8.78 1.72 -6.22
CA ASN A 75 -9.82 0.88 -6.83
C ASN A 75 -9.26 -0.45 -7.36
N ILE A 76 -8.00 -0.49 -7.78
CA ILE A 76 -7.31 -1.72 -8.18
C ILE A 76 -7.12 -2.62 -6.96
N LEU A 77 -6.68 -2.06 -5.83
CA LEU A 77 -6.53 -2.80 -4.58
C LEU A 77 -7.88 -3.33 -4.07
N LEU A 78 -8.94 -2.50 -4.11
CA LEU A 78 -10.28 -2.96 -3.77
C LEU A 78 -10.73 -4.13 -4.65
N ALA A 79 -10.60 -4.02 -5.97
CA ALA A 79 -11.05 -5.07 -6.88
C ALA A 79 -10.26 -6.39 -6.70
N GLU A 80 -8.95 -6.31 -6.45
CA GLU A 80 -8.10 -7.48 -6.32
C GLU A 80 -8.28 -8.20 -4.97
N PHE A 81 -8.40 -7.45 -3.88
CA PHE A 81 -8.41 -7.99 -2.51
C PHE A 81 -9.80 -8.05 -1.87
N SER A 82 -10.88 -7.80 -2.61
CA SER A 82 -12.27 -7.92 -2.10
C SER A 82 -12.99 -9.22 -2.48
N LYS A 83 -12.27 -10.24 -2.91
CA LYS A 83 -12.85 -11.56 -3.27
C LYS A 83 -12.88 -12.51 -2.09
#